data_AF-A0A0T6AHX5-F1
#
_entry.id   AF-A0A0T6AHX5-F1
#
_cell.length_a   1.000
_cell.length_b   1.000
_cell.length_c   1.000
_cell.angle_alpha   90.00
_cell.angle_beta   90.00
_cell.angle_gamma   90.00
#
_symmetry.space_group_name_H-M   'P 1'
#
loop_
_entity.id
_entity.type
_entity.pdbx_description
1 polymer ?
#
loop_
_entity_poly.entity_id
_entity_poly.type
_entity_poly.pdbx_seq_one_letter_code
_entity_poly.pdbx_strand_id
1 'polypeptide(L)'
;MATATTAKQILIADPSEKSRRSLHQFLREKGYEVIDAADGSKALAETLLRRPDILLLDLAVAGLGADRLVQILRTNPNTKNIPIFFLSEQEKSVPGFRPGVDEFIRKPFHGDEVLLRIQRTLFQDNITESLAGDSEISGNLGQIFLPDLWQMLSMNKKSGVIQVEGEGMTGSIYIDRGEIVSALAQNTMGEKALYRLISLRAGRFRFLPGKVEVRQTIHSSSQSALMEGLRHLDEIRNLGAELPAPDDSVVLEKNTRPISGGSGVVREVLLLAEFCNSVKDIVNNCNYPDLAVYETLLQLKKRGALRIGTFDVPKTKSEFLPPEDLARLRTRIEAMGNFSESGEGRIVFFLPDPALLEGVVLALGQLRDFRVDSAFFSLRKKDAIPIGMFGKLTIGEGSHLLLYAFPYLRPTSPLWYALVPRPLGVVAFLKDEVSSSLDALLAVSEYTKGGDARVVLAVMGRSFTNFGLGENTLRLFQNRVEKLGCFLKVQDLEQLSPEEIRDALVQVVRQYLQREP
;
A
#
# COMPACT_ATOMS: atom_id res chain seq x y z
N MET A 1 -0.15 -16.10 -47.32
CA MET A 1 0.73 -16.77 -46.34
C MET A 1 0.25 -16.33 -44.96
N ALA A 2 -0.26 -17.25 -44.15
CA ALA A 2 -0.74 -16.98 -42.80
C ALA A 2 0.46 -16.66 -41.90
N THR A 3 0.50 -15.46 -41.31
CA THR A 3 1.46 -15.14 -40.25
C THR A 3 1.07 -15.92 -39.01
N ALA A 4 1.87 -16.94 -38.67
CA ALA A 4 1.71 -17.73 -37.46
C ALA A 4 1.81 -16.80 -36.24
N THR A 5 0.70 -16.61 -35.52
CA THR A 5 0.71 -15.94 -34.22
C THR A 5 1.45 -16.85 -33.25
N THR A 6 2.70 -16.53 -32.94
CA THR A 6 3.50 -17.27 -31.95
C THR A 6 2.81 -17.16 -30.60
N ALA A 7 2.44 -18.32 -30.02
CA ALA A 7 1.80 -18.38 -28.71
C ALA A 7 2.71 -17.74 -27.65
N LYS A 8 2.13 -16.88 -26.81
CA LYS A 8 2.86 -16.17 -25.75
C LYS A 8 3.38 -17.16 -24.71
N GLN A 9 4.65 -17.02 -24.32
CA GLN A 9 5.36 -17.94 -23.44
C GLN A 9 5.33 -17.46 -21.99
N ILE A 10 4.87 -18.32 -21.08
CA ILE A 10 4.84 -18.06 -19.64
C ILE A 10 5.71 -19.10 -18.94
N LEU A 11 6.64 -18.63 -18.10
CA LEU A 11 7.45 -19.50 -17.27
C LEU A 11 6.90 -19.52 -15.84
N ILE A 12 6.68 -20.71 -15.29
CA ILE A 12 6.24 -20.92 -13.90
C ILE A 12 7.39 -21.50 -13.09
N ALA A 13 7.89 -20.74 -12.12
CA ALA A 13 8.88 -21.16 -11.15
C ALA A 13 8.21 -21.30 -9.78
N ASP A 14 7.77 -22.51 -9.44
CA ASP A 14 7.05 -22.81 -8.19
C ASP A 14 7.54 -24.16 -7.66
N PRO A 15 7.99 -24.28 -6.39
CA PRO A 15 8.44 -25.55 -5.83
C PRO A 15 7.31 -26.58 -5.68
N SER A 16 6.05 -26.14 -5.55
CA SER A 16 4.88 -27.00 -5.42
C SER A 16 4.48 -27.58 -6.78
N GLU A 17 4.75 -28.87 -6.99
CA GLU A 17 4.36 -29.57 -8.22
C GLU A 17 2.85 -29.53 -8.48
N LYS A 18 2.03 -29.60 -7.41
CA LYS A 18 0.57 -29.52 -7.52
C LYS A 18 0.13 -28.14 -8.02
N SER A 19 0.67 -27.06 -7.45
CA SER A 19 0.41 -25.68 -7.86
C SER A 19 0.83 -25.47 -9.32
N ARG A 20 2.08 -25.86 -9.63
CA ARG A 20 2.67 -25.73 -10.96
C ARG A 20 1.89 -26.49 -12.04
N ARG A 21 1.54 -27.76 -11.82
CA ARG A 21 0.73 -28.54 -12.79
C ARG A 21 -0.67 -27.95 -12.99
N SER A 22 -1.33 -27.53 -11.90
CA SER A 22 -2.66 -26.93 -11.98
C SER A 22 -2.64 -25.65 -12.80
N LEU A 23 -1.67 -24.77 -12.54
CA LEU A 23 -1.53 -23.50 -13.25
C LEU A 23 -1.06 -23.70 -14.69
N HIS A 24 -0.18 -24.67 -14.94
CA HIS A 24 0.24 -25.06 -16.28
C HIS A 24 -0.94 -25.49 -17.14
N GLN A 25 -1.73 -26.46 -16.65
CA GLN A 25 -2.88 -26.97 -17.39
C GLN A 25 -3.85 -25.83 -17.69
N PHE A 26 -4.17 -25.04 -16.67
CA PHE A 26 -5.07 -23.90 -16.81
C PHE A 26 -4.58 -22.89 -17.86
N LEU A 27 -3.31 -22.46 -17.82
CA LEU A 27 -2.78 -21.48 -18.78
C LEU A 27 -2.61 -22.06 -20.20
N ARG A 28 -2.28 -23.35 -20.34
CA ARG A 28 -2.29 -24.05 -21.64
C ARG A 28 -3.67 -24.08 -22.27
N GLU A 29 -4.71 -24.36 -21.49
CA GLU A 29 -6.11 -24.33 -21.94
C GLU A 29 -6.54 -22.92 -22.42
N LYS A 30 -5.90 -21.86 -21.91
CA LYS A 30 -6.10 -20.47 -22.36
C LYS A 30 -5.24 -20.07 -23.56
N GLY A 31 -4.47 -20.99 -24.14
CA GLY A 31 -3.70 -20.77 -25.38
C GLY A 31 -2.26 -20.27 -25.18
N TYR A 32 -1.73 -20.29 -23.95
CA TYR A 32 -0.34 -19.92 -23.68
C TYR A 32 0.61 -21.11 -23.81
N GLU A 33 1.85 -20.85 -24.20
CA GLU A 33 2.93 -21.81 -24.08
C GLU A 33 3.53 -21.74 -22.67
N VAL A 34 3.34 -22.80 -21.89
CA VAL A 34 3.82 -22.82 -20.50
C VAL A 34 5.10 -23.65 -20.37
N ILE A 35 6.07 -23.10 -19.63
CA ILE A 35 7.36 -23.72 -19.29
C ILE A 35 7.44 -23.86 -17.76
N ASP A 36 7.77 -25.06 -17.28
CA ASP A 36 7.82 -25.36 -15.85
C ASP A 36 9.26 -25.42 -15.30
N ALA A 37 9.50 -24.65 -14.24
CA ALA A 37 10.68 -24.73 -13.39
C ALA A 37 10.30 -25.12 -11.96
N ALA A 38 11.02 -26.12 -11.43
CA ALA A 38 10.82 -26.60 -10.06
C ALA A 38 11.67 -25.84 -9.03
N ASP A 39 12.69 -25.12 -9.48
CA ASP A 39 13.65 -24.39 -8.65
C ASP A 39 14.18 -23.16 -9.40
N GLY A 40 14.85 -22.27 -8.67
CA GLY A 40 15.33 -21.01 -9.24
C GLY A 40 16.49 -21.18 -10.23
N SER A 41 17.27 -22.25 -10.14
CA SER A 41 18.38 -22.53 -11.08
C SER A 41 17.83 -22.91 -12.45
N LYS A 42 16.83 -23.78 -12.49
CA LYS A 42 16.10 -24.14 -13.71
C LYS A 42 15.32 -22.94 -14.26
N ALA A 43 14.71 -22.14 -13.39
CA ALA A 43 14.02 -20.91 -13.80
C ALA A 43 14.98 -19.94 -14.50
N LEU A 44 16.18 -19.73 -13.97
CA LEU A 44 17.21 -18.90 -14.61
C LEU A 44 17.59 -19.44 -16.00
N ALA A 45 17.92 -20.73 -16.10
CA ALA A 45 18.35 -21.36 -17.35
C ALA A 45 17.29 -21.25 -18.45
N GLU A 46 16.03 -21.58 -18.13
CA GLU A 46 14.90 -21.50 -19.06
C GLU A 46 14.56 -20.05 -19.41
N THR A 47 14.64 -19.11 -18.47
CA THR A 47 14.40 -17.68 -18.75
C THR A 47 15.45 -17.12 -19.74
N LEU A 48 16.72 -17.50 -19.59
CA LEU A 48 17.80 -17.08 -20.49
C LEU A 48 17.68 -17.72 -21.89
N LEU A 49 17.27 -19.00 -21.95
CA LEU A 49 17.17 -19.76 -23.19
C LEU A 49 15.93 -19.41 -24.01
N ARG A 50 14.77 -19.34 -23.35
CA ARG A 50 13.46 -19.24 -23.99
C ARG A 50 12.92 -17.81 -24.04
N ARG A 51 13.38 -16.92 -23.15
CA ARG A 51 12.94 -15.52 -23.05
C ARG A 51 11.41 -15.40 -22.98
N PRO A 52 10.79 -15.94 -21.90
CA PRO A 52 9.34 -15.90 -21.75
C PRO A 52 8.82 -14.45 -21.69
N ASP A 53 7.58 -14.26 -22.12
CA ASP A 53 6.90 -12.97 -22.04
C ASP A 53 6.56 -12.59 -20.58
N ILE A 54 6.30 -13.57 -19.71
CA ILE A 54 6.08 -13.37 -18.25
C ILE A 54 6.75 -14.49 -17.44
N LEU A 55 7.33 -14.11 -16.30
CA LEU A 55 7.83 -15.03 -15.29
C LEU A 55 6.92 -15.03 -14.06
N LEU A 56 6.23 -16.14 -13.77
CA LEU A 56 5.55 -16.37 -12.50
C LEU A 56 6.56 -17.00 -11.52
N LEU A 57 6.96 -16.25 -10.50
CA LEU A 57 8.04 -16.63 -9.59
C LEU A 57 7.52 -16.78 -8.16
N ASP A 58 7.50 -18.01 -7.66
CA ASP A 58 7.33 -18.26 -6.23
C ASP A 58 8.56 -17.79 -5.45
N LEU A 59 8.35 -17.05 -4.37
CA LEU A 59 9.43 -16.59 -3.51
C LEU A 59 10.10 -17.72 -2.71
N ALA A 60 9.43 -18.87 -2.55
CA ALA A 60 9.91 -20.05 -1.86
C ALA A 60 10.74 -20.99 -2.75
N VAL A 61 11.09 -20.60 -3.98
CA VAL A 61 11.95 -21.44 -4.85
C VAL A 61 13.30 -21.74 -4.19
N ALA A 62 13.66 -23.03 -4.19
CA ALA A 62 14.93 -23.52 -3.67
C ALA A 62 16.05 -23.38 -4.73
N GLY A 63 17.29 -23.67 -4.33
CA GLY A 63 18.47 -23.54 -5.19
C GLY A 63 18.92 -22.08 -5.28
N LEU A 64 18.75 -21.47 -6.45
CA LEU A 64 18.97 -20.03 -6.62
C LEU A 64 17.75 -19.26 -6.10
N GLY A 65 17.83 -18.71 -4.89
CA GLY A 65 16.71 -17.98 -4.27
C GLY A 65 16.19 -16.83 -5.13
N ALA A 66 14.88 -16.57 -5.03
CA ALA A 66 14.14 -15.58 -5.83
C ALA A 66 14.83 -14.19 -5.88
N ASP A 67 15.35 -13.72 -4.75
CA ASP A 67 16.02 -12.42 -4.63
C ASP A 67 17.27 -12.34 -5.54
N ARG A 68 18.12 -13.40 -5.54
CA ARG A 68 19.31 -13.47 -6.41
C ARG A 68 18.94 -13.71 -7.87
N LEU A 69 17.92 -14.53 -8.14
CA LEU A 69 17.41 -14.76 -9.48
C LEU A 69 16.99 -13.43 -10.12
N VAL A 70 16.19 -12.62 -9.42
CA VAL A 70 15.72 -11.32 -9.92
C VAL A 70 16.89 -10.38 -10.17
N GLN A 71 17.85 -10.29 -9.26
CA GLN A 71 19.04 -9.45 -9.45
C GLN A 71 19.83 -9.83 -10.72
N ILE A 72 20.02 -11.13 -10.96
CA ILE A 72 20.69 -11.65 -12.18
C ILE A 72 19.88 -11.32 -13.44
N LEU A 73 18.56 -11.54 -13.40
CA LEU A 73 17.68 -11.24 -14.55
C LEU A 73 17.64 -9.73 -14.86
N ARG A 74 17.69 -8.87 -13.85
CA ARG A 74 17.68 -7.40 -13.98
C ARG A 74 19.01 -6.83 -14.47
N THR A 75 20.12 -7.50 -14.21
CA THR A 75 21.47 -7.09 -14.68
C THR A 75 21.76 -7.53 -16.12
N ASN A 76 21.00 -8.49 -16.66
CA ASN A 76 21.17 -8.96 -18.03
C ASN A 76 20.28 -8.18 -19.03
N PRO A 77 20.84 -7.54 -20.06
CA PRO A 77 20.08 -6.73 -21.04
C PRO A 77 18.94 -7.46 -21.76
N ASN A 78 19.06 -8.79 -21.94
CA ASN A 78 18.07 -9.59 -22.66
C ASN A 78 16.88 -10.04 -21.80
N THR A 79 17.01 -9.95 -20.46
CA THR A 79 15.97 -10.40 -19.52
C THR A 79 15.49 -9.30 -18.58
N LYS A 80 16.20 -8.17 -18.50
CA LYS A 80 15.89 -7.07 -17.57
C LYS A 80 14.49 -6.49 -17.73
N ASN A 81 13.89 -6.65 -18.92
CA ASN A 81 12.57 -6.11 -19.23
C ASN A 81 11.43 -7.09 -18.95
N ILE A 82 11.71 -8.39 -18.76
CA ILE A 82 10.68 -9.41 -18.53
C ILE A 82 9.89 -9.06 -17.25
N PRO A 83 8.56 -8.92 -17.33
CA PRO A 83 7.69 -8.76 -16.18
C PRO A 83 7.72 -9.99 -15.28
N ILE A 84 7.83 -9.77 -13.97
CA ILE A 84 7.88 -10.84 -12.97
C ILE A 84 6.67 -10.73 -12.04
N PHE A 85 5.87 -11.79 -11.96
CA PHE A 85 4.78 -11.91 -11.01
C PHE A 85 5.18 -12.80 -9.85
N PHE A 86 5.34 -12.18 -8.70
CA PHE A 86 5.79 -12.82 -7.48
C PHE A 86 4.62 -13.54 -6.82
N LEU A 87 4.69 -14.87 -6.79
CA LEU A 87 3.71 -15.73 -6.14
C LEU A 87 4.13 -15.93 -4.68
N SER A 88 3.35 -15.45 -3.73
CA SER A 88 3.69 -15.65 -2.31
C SER A 88 2.48 -15.55 -1.41
N GLU A 89 2.49 -16.23 -0.27
CA GLU A 89 1.45 -16.08 0.75
C GLU A 89 1.46 -14.66 1.38
N GLN A 90 2.60 -13.97 1.30
CA GLN A 90 2.85 -12.66 1.88
C GLN A 90 3.67 -11.80 0.91
N GLU A 91 3.30 -10.53 0.74
CA GLU A 91 4.09 -9.59 -0.06
C GLU A 91 5.41 -9.31 0.66
N LYS A 92 6.53 -9.68 0.03
CA LYS A 92 7.90 -9.48 0.53
C LYS A 92 8.62 -8.53 -0.41
N SER A 93 9.37 -7.57 0.12
CA SER A 93 10.22 -6.71 -0.71
C SER A 93 11.26 -7.54 -1.45
N VAL A 94 11.28 -7.45 -2.78
CA VAL A 94 12.23 -8.15 -3.65
C VAL A 94 13.17 -7.12 -4.29
N PRO A 95 14.49 -7.21 -4.06
CA PRO A 95 15.46 -6.34 -4.72
C PRO A 95 15.34 -6.42 -6.25
N GLY A 96 15.17 -5.27 -6.91
CA GLY A 96 14.95 -5.21 -8.36
C GLY A 96 13.50 -5.37 -8.82
N PHE A 97 12.54 -5.32 -7.89
CA PHE A 97 11.13 -5.13 -8.18
C PHE A 97 10.90 -3.80 -8.91
N ARG A 98 10.12 -3.83 -9.99
CA ARG A 98 9.77 -2.66 -10.82
C ARG A 98 8.30 -2.33 -10.65
N PRO A 99 7.95 -1.28 -9.88
CA PRO A 99 6.58 -0.83 -9.74
C PRO A 99 5.96 -0.52 -11.10
N GLY A 100 4.75 -1.01 -11.34
CA GLY A 100 4.01 -0.81 -12.59
C GLY A 100 4.32 -1.80 -13.71
N VAL A 101 5.38 -2.62 -13.58
CA VAL A 101 5.69 -3.71 -14.52
C VAL A 101 5.64 -5.08 -13.84
N ASP A 102 6.15 -5.16 -12.62
CA ASP A 102 6.11 -6.38 -11.80
C ASP A 102 4.93 -6.34 -10.82
N GLU A 103 4.45 -7.51 -10.40
CA GLU A 103 3.26 -7.64 -9.54
C GLU A 103 3.41 -8.72 -8.47
N PHE A 104 2.70 -8.58 -7.35
CA PHE A 104 2.57 -9.64 -6.35
C PHE A 104 1.21 -10.32 -6.44
N ILE A 105 1.19 -11.64 -6.56
CA ILE A 105 0.00 -12.47 -6.53
C ILE A 105 -0.01 -13.27 -5.24
N ARG A 106 -1.02 -13.03 -4.42
CA ARG A 106 -1.11 -13.64 -3.11
C ARG A 106 -1.58 -15.09 -3.20
N LYS A 107 -0.86 -16.02 -2.59
CA LYS A 107 -1.31 -17.40 -2.37
C LYS A 107 -2.25 -17.47 -1.14
N PRO A 108 -3.35 -18.25 -1.18
CA PRO A 108 -3.85 -18.98 -2.34
C PRO A 108 -4.50 -18.05 -3.37
N PHE A 109 -4.18 -18.26 -4.64
CA PHE A 109 -4.78 -17.54 -5.77
C PHE A 109 -5.62 -18.49 -6.62
N HIS A 110 -6.59 -17.93 -7.34
CA HIS A 110 -7.31 -18.64 -8.39
C HIS A 110 -6.57 -18.44 -9.72
N GLY A 111 -6.64 -19.43 -10.62
CA GLY A 111 -5.99 -19.36 -11.94
C GLY A 111 -6.43 -18.12 -12.73
N ASP A 112 -7.69 -17.73 -12.60
CA ASP A 112 -8.25 -16.56 -13.25
C ASP A 112 -7.67 -15.22 -12.73
N GLU A 113 -7.30 -15.13 -11.45
CA GLU A 113 -6.60 -13.94 -10.92
C GLU A 113 -5.23 -13.77 -11.57
N VAL A 114 -4.50 -14.88 -11.74
CA VAL A 114 -3.21 -14.91 -12.41
C VAL A 114 -3.37 -14.54 -13.89
N LEU A 115 -4.39 -15.09 -14.54
CA LEU A 115 -4.72 -14.79 -15.94
C LEU A 115 -5.02 -13.31 -16.16
N LEU A 116 -5.81 -12.67 -15.29
CA LEU A 116 -6.17 -11.26 -15.43
C LEU A 116 -4.95 -10.35 -15.34
N ARG A 117 -3.99 -10.67 -14.47
CA ARG A 117 -2.73 -9.93 -14.36
C ARG A 117 -1.84 -10.16 -15.57
N ILE A 118 -1.78 -11.41 -16.06
CA ILE A 118 -1.06 -11.75 -17.31
C ILE A 118 -1.65 -10.93 -18.46
N GLN A 119 -2.98 -10.87 -18.54
CA GLN A 119 -3.70 -10.10 -19.54
C GLN A 119 -3.58 -8.59 -19.33
N ARG A 120 -3.32 -8.09 -18.12
CA ARG A 120 -3.00 -6.67 -17.93
C ARG A 120 -1.64 -6.35 -18.51
N THR A 121 -0.63 -7.13 -18.14
CA THR A 121 0.77 -6.87 -18.47
C THR A 121 1.12 -7.16 -19.93
N LEU A 122 0.65 -8.28 -20.49
CA LEU A 122 0.88 -8.60 -21.91
C LEU A 122 0.12 -7.66 -22.86
N PHE A 123 -0.91 -6.97 -22.38
CA PHE A 123 -1.73 -6.08 -23.20
C PHE A 123 -1.31 -4.60 -23.05
N GLN A 124 -0.49 -4.25 -22.06
CA GLN A 124 0.17 -2.93 -21.96
C GLN A 124 1.20 -2.72 -23.08
N ASP A 125 1.95 -3.75 -23.48
CA ASP A 125 2.94 -3.66 -24.58
C ASP A 125 2.31 -3.75 -25.98
N ASN A 126 1.00 -3.98 -26.07
CA ASN A 126 0.31 -4.38 -27.29
C ASN A 126 -0.71 -3.36 -27.82
N ILE A 127 -0.75 -2.14 -27.29
CA ILE A 127 -1.55 -1.06 -27.91
C ILE A 127 -0.94 -0.64 -29.25
N THR A 128 0.37 -0.84 -29.45
CA THR A 128 1.06 -0.48 -30.70
C THR A 128 1.21 -1.66 -31.68
N GLU A 129 1.21 -2.92 -31.23
CA GLU A 129 1.47 -4.09 -32.11
C GLU A 129 0.38 -5.19 -32.14
N SER A 130 -0.60 -5.22 -31.23
CA SER A 130 -1.70 -6.22 -31.30
C SER A 130 -2.96 -5.64 -31.94
N LEU A 131 -2.84 -5.33 -33.23
CA LEU A 131 -3.92 -4.98 -34.15
C LEU A 131 -4.49 -6.24 -34.86
N ALA A 132 -4.54 -7.41 -34.21
CA ALA A 132 -4.88 -8.66 -34.92
C ALA A 132 -5.56 -9.79 -34.09
N GLY A 133 -6.43 -9.47 -33.11
CA GLY A 133 -7.30 -10.47 -32.48
C GLY A 133 -8.67 -9.89 -32.12
N ASP A 134 -9.74 -10.64 -32.39
CA ASP A 134 -11.15 -10.21 -32.40
C ASP A 134 -11.59 -9.49 -31.10
N SER A 135 -11.39 -8.18 -31.03
CA SER A 135 -12.24 -7.34 -30.19
C SER A 135 -13.64 -7.38 -30.81
N GLU A 136 -14.64 -7.96 -30.13
CA GLU A 136 -16.03 -7.84 -30.60
C GLU A 136 -16.41 -6.35 -30.73
N ILE A 137 -15.94 -5.52 -29.79
CA ILE A 137 -16.27 -4.10 -29.72
C ILE A 137 -15.03 -3.32 -29.26
N SER A 138 -14.57 -2.38 -30.07
CA SER A 138 -13.57 -1.37 -29.71
C SER A 138 -13.95 -0.02 -30.33
N GLY A 139 -13.49 1.08 -29.74
CA GLY A 139 -13.89 2.39 -30.20
C GLY A 139 -13.31 3.55 -29.41
N ASN A 140 -13.81 4.75 -29.74
CA ASN A 140 -13.44 5.99 -29.08
C ASN A 140 -14.53 6.42 -28.09
N LEU A 141 -14.14 6.85 -26.90
CA LEU A 141 -15.05 7.33 -25.85
C LEU A 141 -15.82 8.60 -26.24
N GLY A 142 -15.28 9.39 -27.17
CA GLY A 142 -15.98 10.55 -27.75
C GLY A 142 -17.09 10.19 -28.72
N GLN A 143 -17.17 8.92 -29.15
CA GLN A 143 -18.22 8.42 -30.05
C GLN A 143 -19.25 7.54 -29.33
N ILE A 144 -18.77 6.69 -28.41
CA ILE A 144 -19.63 5.78 -27.63
C ILE A 144 -19.34 6.03 -26.15
N PHE A 145 -20.39 6.38 -25.42
CA PHE A 145 -20.29 6.59 -23.98
C PHE A 145 -20.26 5.25 -23.24
N LEU A 146 -19.47 5.15 -22.16
CA LEU A 146 -19.30 3.88 -21.43
C LEU A 146 -20.60 3.26 -20.88
N PRO A 147 -21.55 4.05 -20.34
CA PRO A 147 -22.86 3.52 -19.96
C PRO A 147 -23.62 2.87 -21.13
N ASP A 148 -23.56 3.45 -22.33
CA ASP A 148 -24.23 2.90 -23.53
C ASP A 148 -23.57 1.58 -23.96
N LEU A 149 -22.23 1.53 -23.90
CA LEU A 149 -21.46 0.29 -24.14
C LEU A 149 -21.85 -0.80 -23.14
N TRP A 150 -21.90 -0.47 -21.85
CA TRP A 150 -22.35 -1.42 -20.83
C TRP A 150 -23.79 -1.87 -21.07
N GLN A 151 -24.70 -0.96 -21.43
CA GLN A 151 -26.11 -1.29 -21.68
C GLN A 151 -26.24 -2.34 -22.79
N MET A 152 -25.50 -2.17 -23.89
CA MET A 152 -25.45 -3.15 -24.96
C MET A 152 -24.92 -4.51 -24.47
N LEU A 153 -23.84 -4.53 -23.67
CA LEU A 153 -23.28 -5.77 -23.12
C LEU A 153 -24.24 -6.45 -22.13
N SER A 154 -24.97 -5.66 -21.35
CA SER A 154 -25.98 -6.11 -20.38
C SER A 154 -27.16 -6.77 -21.08
N MET A 155 -27.71 -6.14 -22.13
CA MET A 155 -28.79 -6.71 -22.94
C MET A 155 -28.41 -8.07 -23.55
N ASN A 156 -27.15 -8.24 -23.93
CA ASN A 156 -26.62 -9.48 -24.48
C ASN A 156 -26.07 -10.46 -23.42
N LYS A 157 -26.20 -10.14 -22.12
CA LYS A 157 -25.67 -10.92 -20.99
C LYS A 157 -24.21 -11.33 -21.16
N LYS A 158 -23.40 -10.45 -21.76
CA LYS A 158 -21.98 -10.70 -22.04
C LYS A 158 -21.18 -10.64 -20.73
N SER A 159 -20.20 -11.53 -20.59
CA SER A 159 -19.14 -11.45 -19.56
C SER A 159 -17.83 -11.04 -20.22
N GLY A 160 -17.04 -10.23 -19.53
CA GLY A 160 -15.74 -9.79 -20.01
C GLY A 160 -15.23 -8.54 -19.30
N VAL A 161 -14.18 -7.95 -19.87
CA VAL A 161 -13.52 -6.77 -19.32
C VAL A 161 -13.59 -5.63 -20.33
N ILE A 162 -14.15 -4.49 -19.93
CA ILE A 162 -13.98 -3.24 -20.68
C ILE A 162 -12.67 -2.61 -20.19
N GLN A 163 -11.69 -2.48 -21.07
CA GLN A 163 -10.48 -1.71 -20.81
C GLN A 163 -10.66 -0.30 -21.38
N VAL A 164 -10.24 0.70 -20.61
CA VAL A 164 -10.42 2.11 -20.93
C VAL A 164 -9.09 2.85 -20.72
N GLU A 165 -8.74 3.68 -21.69
CA GLU A 165 -7.59 4.60 -21.61
C GLU A 165 -8.01 5.97 -22.15
N GLY A 166 -7.88 7.01 -21.33
CA GLY A 166 -8.28 8.36 -21.71
C GLY A 166 -7.84 9.38 -20.66
N GLU A 167 -7.53 10.59 -21.10
CA GLU A 167 -7.25 11.73 -20.21
C GLU A 167 -6.15 11.45 -19.15
N GLY A 168 -5.13 10.65 -19.51
CA GLY A 168 -4.05 10.25 -18.60
C GLY A 168 -4.45 9.19 -17.56
N MET A 169 -5.65 8.61 -17.68
CA MET A 169 -6.17 7.55 -16.83
C MET A 169 -6.30 6.25 -17.62
N THR A 170 -5.96 5.14 -16.98
CA THR A 170 -6.23 3.80 -17.45
C THR A 170 -7.05 3.04 -16.42
N GLY A 171 -7.92 2.15 -16.90
CA GLY A 171 -8.71 1.32 -16.03
C GLY A 171 -9.47 0.20 -16.72
N SER A 172 -10.09 -0.63 -15.89
CA SER A 172 -10.84 -1.81 -16.29
C SER A 172 -12.17 -1.88 -15.56
N ILE A 173 -13.23 -2.19 -16.29
CA ILE A 173 -14.56 -2.49 -15.75
C ILE A 173 -14.84 -3.97 -16.01
N TYR A 174 -15.14 -4.72 -14.94
CA TYR A 174 -15.34 -6.16 -14.99
C TYR A 174 -16.83 -6.47 -15.01
N ILE A 175 -17.26 -7.24 -16.02
CA ILE A 175 -18.65 -7.56 -16.27
C ILE A 175 -18.85 -9.07 -16.17
N ASP A 176 -19.73 -9.54 -15.29
CA ASP A 176 -20.23 -10.92 -15.28
C ASP A 176 -21.71 -10.96 -15.63
N ARG A 177 -22.06 -11.68 -16.70
CA ARG A 177 -23.44 -11.92 -17.16
C ARG A 177 -24.25 -10.62 -17.33
N GLY A 178 -23.58 -9.58 -17.83
CA GLY A 178 -24.18 -8.26 -18.04
C GLY A 178 -24.13 -7.32 -16.83
N GLU A 179 -23.65 -7.78 -15.67
CA GLU A 179 -23.53 -6.97 -14.46
C GLU A 179 -22.07 -6.55 -14.19
N ILE A 180 -21.86 -5.29 -13.85
CA ILE A 180 -20.61 -4.73 -13.36
C ILE A 180 -20.38 -5.26 -11.94
N VAL A 181 -19.37 -6.11 -11.78
CA VAL A 181 -19.02 -6.69 -10.48
C VAL A 181 -17.86 -5.96 -9.80
N SER A 182 -17.02 -5.29 -10.58
CA SER A 182 -15.84 -4.59 -10.08
C SER A 182 -15.35 -3.56 -11.10
N ALA A 183 -14.62 -2.56 -10.62
CA ALA A 183 -13.93 -1.59 -11.47
C ALA A 183 -12.58 -1.22 -10.84
N LEU A 184 -11.60 -0.90 -11.68
CA LEU A 184 -10.27 -0.47 -11.30
C LEU A 184 -9.86 0.72 -12.17
N ALA A 185 -9.44 1.83 -11.54
CA ALA A 185 -8.93 3.01 -12.22
C ALA A 185 -7.63 3.40 -11.54
N GLN A 186 -6.49 3.22 -12.22
CA GLN A 186 -5.16 3.37 -11.62
C GLN A 186 -5.03 2.58 -10.30
N ASN A 187 -4.93 3.28 -9.16
CA ASN A 187 -4.81 2.70 -7.80
C ASN A 187 -6.14 2.66 -7.02
N THR A 188 -7.25 3.04 -7.66
CA THR A 188 -8.58 3.07 -7.04
C THR A 188 -9.42 1.89 -7.52
N MET A 189 -10.26 1.32 -6.64
CA MET A 189 -11.12 0.17 -6.94
C MET A 189 -12.57 0.45 -6.51
N GLY A 190 -13.53 -0.28 -7.09
CA GLY A 190 -14.93 -0.25 -6.71
C GLY A 190 -15.70 0.90 -7.35
N GLU A 191 -16.76 1.36 -6.67
CA GLU A 191 -17.66 2.41 -7.18
C GLU A 191 -16.91 3.71 -7.51
N LYS A 192 -15.97 4.14 -6.67
CA LYS A 192 -15.13 5.32 -6.94
C LYS A 192 -14.34 5.18 -8.25
N ALA A 193 -13.79 3.99 -8.52
CA ALA A 193 -13.09 3.72 -9.77
C ALA A 193 -14.05 3.75 -10.97
N LEU A 194 -15.23 3.13 -10.83
CA LEU A 194 -16.27 3.17 -11.85
C LEU A 194 -16.65 4.62 -12.19
N TYR A 195 -16.91 5.45 -11.18
CA TYR A 195 -17.32 6.85 -11.36
C TYR A 195 -16.26 7.69 -12.10
N ARG A 196 -14.98 7.40 -11.87
CA ARG A 196 -13.88 8.03 -12.61
C ARG A 196 -13.75 7.53 -14.04
N LEU A 197 -14.06 6.27 -14.31
CA LEU A 197 -14.00 5.75 -15.68
C LEU A 197 -15.15 6.27 -16.53
N ILE A 198 -16.38 6.29 -16.00
CA ILE A 198 -17.55 6.83 -16.71
C ILE A 198 -17.48 8.34 -16.92
N SER A 199 -16.62 9.07 -16.21
CA SER A 199 -16.46 10.51 -16.41
C SER A 199 -15.64 10.85 -17.65
N LEU A 200 -14.80 9.92 -18.13
CA LEU A 200 -13.94 10.09 -19.30
C LEU A 200 -14.78 10.47 -20.53
N ARG A 201 -14.35 11.53 -21.23
CA ARG A 201 -15.00 12.06 -22.44
C ARG A 201 -14.18 11.82 -23.69
N ALA A 202 -12.86 11.68 -23.55
CA ALA A 202 -11.96 11.36 -24.64
C ALA A 202 -11.09 10.17 -24.27
N GLY A 203 -10.83 9.32 -25.25
CA GLY A 203 -9.99 8.13 -25.06
C GLY A 203 -10.42 6.98 -25.94
N ARG A 204 -9.83 5.82 -25.67
CA ARG A 204 -10.11 4.56 -26.34
C ARG A 204 -10.64 3.56 -25.33
N PHE A 205 -11.52 2.70 -25.82
CA PHE A 205 -11.97 1.55 -25.06
C PHE A 205 -11.92 0.29 -25.93
N ARG A 206 -11.84 -0.85 -25.27
CA ARG A 206 -12.01 -2.17 -25.89
C ARG A 206 -12.74 -3.09 -24.93
N PHE A 207 -13.61 -3.93 -25.47
CA PHE A 207 -14.23 -5.02 -24.73
C PHE A 207 -13.51 -6.33 -25.05
N LEU A 208 -13.11 -7.03 -23.99
CA LEU A 208 -12.50 -8.35 -24.03
C LEU A 208 -13.51 -9.37 -23.50
N PRO A 209 -14.19 -10.16 -24.36
CA PRO A 209 -15.11 -11.19 -23.90
C PRO A 209 -14.35 -12.28 -23.13
N GLY A 210 -14.91 -12.75 -22.01
CA GLY A 210 -14.25 -13.76 -21.19
C GLY A 210 -14.99 -14.06 -19.89
N LYS A 211 -14.60 -15.15 -19.23
CA LYS A 211 -15.02 -15.40 -17.85
C LYS A 211 -14.38 -14.35 -16.92
N VAL A 212 -15.16 -13.89 -15.95
CA VAL A 212 -14.74 -12.86 -15.00
C VAL A 212 -14.81 -13.44 -13.60
N GLU A 213 -13.66 -13.84 -13.05
CA GLU A 213 -13.51 -14.34 -11.68
C GLU A 213 -12.71 -13.32 -10.85
N VAL A 214 -13.33 -12.16 -10.60
CA VAL A 214 -12.76 -11.13 -9.71
C VAL A 214 -13.56 -11.04 -8.42
N ARG A 215 -12.91 -10.60 -7.34
CA ARG A 215 -13.62 -10.20 -6.13
C ARG A 215 -14.61 -9.09 -6.46
N GLN A 216 -15.87 -9.32 -6.13
CA GLN A 216 -16.92 -8.31 -6.26
C GLN A 216 -16.62 -7.13 -5.32
N THR A 217 -16.58 -5.93 -5.89
CA THR A 217 -16.34 -4.67 -5.14
C THR A 217 -17.45 -3.65 -5.34
N ILE A 218 -18.37 -3.92 -6.28
CA ILE A 218 -19.57 -3.14 -6.51
C ILE A 218 -20.74 -4.05 -6.16
N HIS A 219 -21.48 -3.67 -5.11
CA HIS A 219 -22.55 -4.50 -4.54
C HIS A 219 -23.95 -4.01 -4.93
N SER A 220 -24.05 -2.76 -5.38
CA SER A 220 -25.25 -2.19 -5.99
C SER A 220 -25.49 -2.83 -7.38
N SER A 221 -26.72 -2.74 -7.89
CA SER A 221 -26.98 -3.16 -9.27
C SER A 221 -26.22 -2.26 -10.24
N SER A 222 -25.81 -2.79 -11.39
CA SER A 222 -25.01 -2.03 -12.37
C SER A 222 -25.71 -0.76 -12.84
N GLN A 223 -27.03 -0.83 -13.06
CA GLN A 223 -27.83 0.32 -13.41
C GLN A 223 -27.82 1.38 -12.29
N SER A 224 -27.96 0.96 -11.02
CA SER A 224 -27.91 1.88 -9.88
C SER A 224 -26.53 2.54 -9.75
N ALA A 225 -25.46 1.75 -9.88
CA ALA A 225 -24.09 2.25 -9.81
C ALA A 225 -23.80 3.27 -10.93
N LEU A 226 -24.23 2.99 -12.16
CA LEU A 226 -24.05 3.91 -13.28
C LEU A 226 -24.88 5.18 -13.12
N MET A 227 -26.15 5.08 -12.73
CA MET A 227 -27.00 6.26 -12.49
C MET A 227 -26.44 7.14 -11.37
N GLU A 228 -25.96 6.53 -10.29
CA GLU A 228 -25.33 7.25 -9.19
C GLU A 228 -24.02 7.92 -9.64
N GLY A 229 -23.20 7.22 -10.42
CA GLY A 229 -21.99 7.80 -11.00
C GLY A 229 -22.26 8.97 -11.96
N LEU A 230 -23.33 8.91 -12.76
CA LEU A 230 -23.76 10.02 -13.62
C LEU A 230 -24.28 11.21 -12.80
N ARG A 231 -25.07 10.94 -11.74
CA ARG A 231 -25.49 11.97 -10.78
C ARG A 231 -24.28 12.68 -10.17
N HIS A 232 -23.27 11.92 -9.74
CA HIS A 232 -22.02 12.46 -9.19
C HIS A 232 -21.29 13.35 -10.20
N LEU A 233 -21.23 12.93 -11.47
CA LEU A 233 -20.61 13.70 -12.53
C LEU A 233 -21.31 15.06 -12.73
N ASP A 234 -22.64 15.05 -12.79
CA ASP A 234 -23.43 16.25 -13.01
C ASP A 234 -23.34 17.20 -11.81
N GLU A 235 -23.36 16.67 -10.58
CA GLU A 235 -23.19 17.48 -9.38
C GLU A 235 -21.80 18.12 -9.28
N ILE A 236 -20.73 17.38 -9.61
CA ILE A 236 -19.38 17.95 -9.69
C ILE A 236 -19.31 19.07 -10.74
N ARG A 237 -19.97 18.91 -11.89
CA ARG A 237 -20.05 19.95 -12.93
C ARG A 237 -20.82 21.17 -12.46
N ASN A 238 -21.91 20.97 -11.71
CA ASN A 238 -22.73 22.04 -11.17
C ASN A 238 -21.99 22.90 -10.12
N LEU A 239 -20.96 22.36 -9.46
CA LEU A 239 -20.09 23.15 -8.59
C LEU A 239 -19.32 24.24 -9.37
N GLY A 240 -19.04 24.03 -10.66
CA GLY A 240 -18.49 25.05 -11.55
C GLY A 240 -17.26 25.76 -10.98
N ALA A 241 -17.37 27.09 -10.84
CA ALA A 241 -16.29 27.93 -10.31
C ALA A 241 -16.02 27.78 -8.80
N GLU A 242 -16.92 27.13 -8.04
CA GLU A 242 -16.64 26.80 -6.63
C GLU A 242 -15.65 25.63 -6.51
N LEU A 243 -15.54 24.77 -7.53
CA LEU A 243 -14.69 23.59 -7.49
C LEU A 243 -13.20 24.00 -7.34
N PRO A 244 -12.50 23.54 -6.29
CA PRO A 244 -11.09 23.86 -6.13
C PRO A 244 -10.24 23.13 -7.17
N ALA A 245 -9.19 23.79 -7.66
CA ALA A 245 -8.31 23.20 -8.66
C ALA A 245 -7.58 21.98 -8.08
N PRO A 246 -7.27 20.94 -8.87
CA PRO A 246 -6.57 19.75 -8.37
C PRO A 246 -5.24 20.08 -7.67
N ASP A 247 -4.53 21.09 -8.17
CA ASP A 247 -3.24 21.51 -7.62
C ASP A 247 -3.37 22.63 -6.56
N ASP A 248 -4.59 23.05 -6.21
CA ASP A 248 -4.80 24.00 -5.11
C ASP A 248 -4.25 23.43 -3.80
N SER A 249 -3.57 24.30 -3.06
CA SER A 249 -3.03 23.94 -1.76
C SER A 249 -4.13 23.87 -0.71
N VAL A 250 -4.07 22.87 0.18
CA VAL A 250 -5.02 22.66 1.28
C VAL A 250 -4.28 22.77 2.61
N VAL A 251 -4.80 23.61 3.52
CA VAL A 251 -4.22 23.81 4.86
C VAL A 251 -5.32 23.81 5.92
N LEU A 252 -5.08 23.10 7.01
CA LEU A 252 -5.91 23.14 8.22
C LEU A 252 -5.67 24.40 9.03
N GLU A 253 -6.75 25.05 9.45
CA GLU A 253 -6.68 26.22 10.32
C GLU A 253 -6.55 25.81 11.79
N LYS A 254 -5.60 26.41 12.52
CA LYS A 254 -5.17 25.99 13.88
C LYS A 254 -6.28 25.97 14.94
N ASN A 255 -7.41 26.63 14.69
CA ASN A 255 -8.55 26.74 15.60
C ASN A 255 -9.75 25.89 15.17
N THR A 256 -9.55 24.82 14.40
CA THR A 256 -10.58 23.81 14.24
C THR A 256 -10.86 23.17 15.60
N ARG A 257 -11.93 23.61 16.26
CA ARG A 257 -12.55 22.83 17.34
C ARG A 257 -12.68 21.39 16.83
N PRO A 258 -12.42 20.36 17.65
CA PRO A 258 -12.65 18.99 17.23
C PRO A 258 -14.08 18.93 16.67
N ILE A 259 -14.21 18.58 15.38
CA ILE A 259 -15.51 18.45 14.73
C ILE A 259 -16.11 17.14 15.28
N SER A 260 -16.54 17.20 16.53
CA SER A 260 -17.21 16.11 17.23
C SER A 260 -18.54 15.88 16.53
N GLY A 261 -18.68 14.75 15.84
CA GLY A 261 -19.92 14.35 15.15
C GLY A 261 -19.98 14.58 13.64
N GLY A 262 -18.85 14.82 12.96
CA GLY A 262 -18.81 14.84 11.49
C GLY A 262 -19.11 13.46 10.88
N SER A 263 -19.65 13.43 9.65
CA SER A 263 -19.79 12.19 8.88
C SER A 263 -18.42 11.54 8.65
N GLY A 264 -18.38 10.24 8.30
CA GLY A 264 -17.12 9.54 8.06
C GLY A 264 -16.23 10.22 7.01
N VAL A 265 -16.83 10.87 6.01
CA VAL A 265 -16.12 11.66 4.98
C VAL A 265 -15.41 12.87 5.59
N VAL A 266 -16.10 13.62 6.45
CA VAL A 266 -15.55 14.82 7.11
C VAL A 266 -14.30 14.45 7.91
N ARG A 267 -14.38 13.37 8.68
CA ARG A 267 -13.23 12.89 9.47
C ARG A 267 -12.06 12.50 8.58
N GLU A 268 -12.31 11.75 7.50
CA GLU A 268 -11.24 11.29 6.60
C GLU A 268 -10.59 12.45 5.83
N VAL A 269 -11.37 13.44 5.39
CA VAL A 269 -10.86 14.63 4.68
C VAL A 269 -10.02 15.51 5.59
N LEU A 270 -10.46 15.76 6.83
CA LEU A 270 -9.66 16.50 7.82
C LEU A 270 -8.34 15.79 8.10
N LEU A 271 -8.39 14.48 8.28
CA LEU A 271 -7.21 13.67 8.49
C LEU A 271 -6.26 13.71 7.29
N LEU A 272 -6.77 13.64 6.06
CA LEU A 272 -5.96 13.76 4.85
C LEU A 272 -5.34 15.15 4.72
N ALA A 273 -6.06 16.21 5.10
CA ALA A 273 -5.57 17.58 5.04
C ALA A 273 -4.40 17.88 6.01
N GLU A 274 -4.13 17.01 6.99
CA GLU A 274 -2.91 17.08 7.83
C GLU A 274 -1.64 16.67 7.07
N PHE A 275 -1.78 15.84 6.03
CA PHE A 275 -0.65 15.19 5.35
C PHE A 275 -0.54 15.52 3.87
N CYS A 276 -1.67 15.70 3.22
CA CYS A 276 -1.79 16.02 1.81
C CYS A 276 -1.87 17.54 1.67
N ASN A 277 -0.98 18.09 0.86
CA ASN A 277 -0.92 19.53 0.65
C ASN A 277 -1.77 19.98 -0.54
N SER A 278 -2.27 19.07 -1.36
CA SER A 278 -3.07 19.39 -2.55
C SER A 278 -4.45 18.74 -2.52
N VAL A 279 -5.41 19.39 -3.19
CA VAL A 279 -6.76 18.83 -3.38
C VAL A 279 -6.70 17.47 -4.06
N LYS A 280 -5.87 17.32 -5.11
CA LYS A 280 -5.67 16.07 -5.84
C LYS A 280 -5.22 14.94 -4.93
N ASP A 281 -4.27 15.20 -4.04
CA ASP A 281 -3.75 14.18 -3.13
C ASP A 281 -4.84 13.72 -2.14
N ILE A 282 -5.63 14.65 -1.60
CA ILE A 282 -6.75 14.32 -0.72
C ILE A 282 -7.79 13.47 -1.47
N VAL A 283 -8.21 13.93 -2.66
CA VAL A 283 -9.22 13.27 -3.48
C VAL A 283 -8.77 11.86 -3.89
N ASN A 284 -7.49 11.66 -4.24
CA ASN A 284 -6.98 10.34 -4.64
C ASN A 284 -6.81 9.36 -3.49
N ASN A 285 -6.48 9.84 -2.29
CA ASN A 285 -6.23 8.98 -1.12
C ASN A 285 -7.46 8.78 -0.23
N CYS A 286 -8.54 9.52 -0.45
CA CYS A 286 -9.80 9.33 0.26
C CYS A 286 -10.58 8.13 -0.28
N ASN A 287 -11.16 7.32 0.60
CA ASN A 287 -11.95 6.14 0.20
C ASN A 287 -13.36 6.49 -0.31
N TYR A 288 -13.84 7.70 -0.04
CA TYR A 288 -15.16 8.14 -0.49
C TYR A 288 -15.16 8.62 -1.95
N PRO A 289 -16.32 8.56 -2.63
CA PRO A 289 -16.49 9.11 -3.98
C PRO A 289 -16.05 10.57 -4.08
N ASP A 290 -15.47 10.95 -5.21
CA ASP A 290 -14.85 12.29 -5.39
C ASP A 290 -15.81 13.44 -5.10
N LEU A 291 -17.09 13.35 -5.49
CA LEU A 291 -18.13 14.34 -5.17
C LEU A 291 -18.21 14.61 -3.65
N ALA A 292 -18.36 13.55 -2.85
CA ALA A 292 -18.51 13.67 -1.40
C ALA A 292 -17.26 14.32 -0.78
N VAL A 293 -16.08 14.06 -1.36
CA VAL A 293 -14.81 14.69 -0.95
C VAL A 293 -14.82 16.18 -1.30
N TYR A 294 -15.19 16.54 -2.53
CA TYR A 294 -15.27 17.95 -2.97
C TYR A 294 -16.29 18.75 -2.15
N GLU A 295 -17.48 18.22 -1.92
CA GLU A 295 -18.50 18.85 -1.07
C GLU A 295 -17.98 19.06 0.35
N THR A 296 -17.29 18.07 0.90
CA THR A 296 -16.68 18.15 2.23
C THR A 296 -15.59 19.21 2.28
N LEU A 297 -14.69 19.25 1.30
CA LEU A 297 -13.64 20.28 1.18
C LEU A 297 -14.25 21.69 1.13
N LEU A 298 -15.31 21.88 0.34
CA LEU A 298 -16.03 23.15 0.23
C LEU A 298 -16.77 23.53 1.51
N GLN A 299 -17.43 22.57 2.14
CA GLN A 299 -18.11 22.78 3.42
C GLN A 299 -17.11 23.20 4.51
N LEU A 300 -15.96 22.53 4.58
CA LEU A 300 -14.89 22.84 5.54
C LEU A 300 -14.25 24.20 5.24
N LYS A 301 -14.07 24.56 3.96
CA LYS A 301 -13.63 25.90 3.54
C LYS A 301 -14.62 26.98 3.98
N LYS A 302 -15.92 26.79 3.72
CA LYS A 302 -16.99 27.73 4.11
C LYS A 302 -17.08 27.90 5.64
N ARG A 303 -16.78 26.85 6.40
CA ARG A 303 -16.73 26.86 7.87
C ARG A 303 -15.43 27.44 8.45
N GLY A 304 -14.45 27.79 7.60
CA GLY A 304 -13.14 28.29 8.05
C GLY A 304 -12.26 27.21 8.71
N ALA A 305 -12.56 25.93 8.48
CA ALA A 305 -11.74 24.83 8.98
C ALA A 305 -10.55 24.51 8.06
N LEU A 306 -10.73 24.75 6.76
CA LEU A 306 -9.71 24.61 5.73
C LEU A 306 -9.52 25.91 4.96
N ARG A 307 -8.28 26.19 4.59
CA ARG A 307 -7.93 27.16 3.56
C ARG A 307 -7.55 26.41 2.30
N ILE A 308 -8.17 26.76 1.17
CA ILE A 308 -7.93 26.12 -0.14
C ILE A 308 -7.69 27.19 -1.20
N GLY A 309 -6.57 27.09 -1.91
CA GLY A 309 -6.22 27.96 -3.03
C GLY A 309 -4.73 27.94 -3.37
N THR A 310 -4.30 28.88 -4.21
CA THR A 310 -2.90 29.03 -4.62
C THR A 310 -2.12 29.89 -3.62
N PHE A 311 -1.41 29.24 -2.69
CA PHE A 311 -0.54 29.93 -1.74
C PHE A 311 0.59 29.01 -1.29
N ASP A 312 1.74 29.59 -0.92
CA ASP A 312 2.80 28.84 -0.26
C ASP A 312 2.34 28.40 1.12
N VAL A 313 2.40 27.10 1.38
CA VAL A 313 2.05 26.51 2.67
C VAL A 313 3.24 26.70 3.63
N PRO A 314 3.14 27.56 4.67
CA PRO A 314 4.17 27.64 5.69
C PRO A 314 4.14 26.34 6.49
N LYS A 315 5.28 25.65 6.59
CA LYS A 315 5.39 24.48 7.47
C LYS A 315 5.42 24.92 8.93
N THR A 316 4.26 25.11 9.56
CA THR A 316 4.10 25.34 11.01
C THR A 316 4.32 24.06 11.84
N LYS A 317 5.21 23.20 11.40
CA LYS A 317 5.49 21.92 12.03
C LYS A 317 6.70 22.05 12.95
N SER A 318 6.66 21.37 14.10
CA SER A 318 7.74 21.35 15.08
C SER A 318 8.96 20.61 14.55
N GLU A 319 10.16 21.02 14.98
CA GLU A 319 11.38 20.25 14.73
C GLU A 319 11.34 18.91 15.46
N PHE A 320 11.89 17.86 14.84
CA PHE A 320 11.94 16.53 15.44
C PHE A 320 12.95 16.43 16.58
N LEU A 321 14.17 16.91 16.34
CA LEU A 321 15.27 16.91 17.28
C LEU A 321 16.08 18.20 17.10
N PRO A 322 16.82 18.64 18.14
CA PRO A 322 17.79 19.72 17.99
C PRO A 322 18.80 19.42 16.87
N PRO A 323 19.31 20.44 16.15
CA PRO A 323 20.26 20.25 15.05
C PRO A 323 21.50 19.41 15.41
N GLU A 324 21.99 19.54 16.65
CA GLU A 324 23.13 18.75 17.14
C GLU A 324 22.81 17.25 17.24
N ASP A 325 21.63 16.90 17.74
CA ASP A 325 21.17 15.51 17.86
C ASP A 325 20.90 14.91 16.47
N LEU A 326 20.34 15.70 15.54
CA LEU A 326 20.15 15.28 14.14
C LEU A 326 21.48 15.01 13.44
N ALA A 327 22.47 15.87 13.62
CA ALA A 327 23.81 15.68 13.05
C ALA A 327 24.48 14.42 13.59
N ARG A 328 24.42 14.19 14.92
CA ARG A 328 24.94 12.96 15.53
C ARG A 328 24.23 11.72 15.01
N LEU A 329 22.91 11.78 14.87
CA LEU A 329 22.10 10.67 14.36
C LEU A 329 22.46 10.33 12.91
N ARG A 330 22.61 11.36 12.07
CA ARG A 330 23.05 11.22 10.68
C ARG A 330 24.40 10.50 10.60
N THR A 331 25.42 11.01 11.27
CA THR A 331 26.78 10.41 11.25
C THR A 331 26.74 8.94 11.65
N ARG A 332 25.89 8.60 12.63
CA ARG A 332 25.78 7.25 13.16
C ARG A 332 25.03 6.30 12.22
N ILE A 333 23.99 6.78 11.53
CA ILE A 333 23.29 6.03 10.48
C ILE A 333 24.21 5.81 9.27
N GLU A 334 24.95 6.84 8.86
CA GLU A 334 25.93 6.75 7.76
C GLU A 334 27.06 5.75 8.09
N ALA A 335 27.54 5.74 9.33
CA ALA A 335 28.57 4.80 9.79
C ALA A 335 28.10 3.32 9.83
N MET A 336 26.80 3.05 9.95
CA MET A 336 26.26 1.68 9.92
C MET A 336 26.08 1.12 8.50
N GLY A 337 26.08 1.97 7.47
CA GLY A 337 25.80 1.58 6.09
C GLY A 337 26.97 0.89 5.39
N ASN A 338 27.12 -0.42 5.51
CA ASN A 338 28.03 -1.20 4.66
C ASN A 338 27.40 -1.43 3.27
N PHE A 339 27.89 -0.72 2.26
CA PHE A 339 27.61 -0.89 0.82
C PHE A 339 26.12 -0.91 0.40
N SER A 340 25.71 0.11 -0.38
CA SER A 340 24.44 0.34 -1.10
C SER A 340 23.25 0.98 -0.37
N GLU A 341 23.10 0.86 0.95
CA GLU A 341 22.06 1.58 1.75
C GLU A 341 22.67 2.67 2.65
N SER A 342 23.38 3.64 2.06
CA SER A 342 23.94 4.77 2.81
C SER A 342 22.85 5.76 3.22
N GLY A 343 22.55 5.90 4.51
CA GLY A 343 21.76 7.01 5.06
C GLY A 343 20.37 6.67 5.62
N GLU A 344 19.95 5.40 5.67
CA GLU A 344 18.61 5.05 6.18
C GLU A 344 18.63 4.36 7.55
N GLY A 345 17.97 4.97 8.53
CA GLY A 345 17.63 4.39 9.82
C GLY A 345 16.21 3.84 9.83
N ARG A 346 15.91 2.83 10.66
CA ARG A 346 14.58 2.22 10.72
C ARG A 346 14.05 2.22 12.16
N ILE A 347 12.82 2.65 12.40
CA ILE A 347 12.15 2.58 13.72
C ILE A 347 10.85 1.80 13.57
N VAL A 348 10.58 0.92 14.53
CA VAL A 348 9.42 0.02 14.49
C VAL A 348 8.40 0.41 15.55
N PHE A 349 7.13 0.49 15.16
CA PHE A 349 5.97 0.70 16.01
C PHE A 349 5.15 -0.59 16.09
N PHE A 350 5.03 -1.17 17.29
CA PHE A 350 4.11 -2.29 17.54
C PHE A 350 2.77 -1.76 18.02
N LEU A 351 1.74 -1.97 17.21
CA LEU A 351 0.40 -1.44 17.43
C LEU A 351 -0.58 -2.59 17.72
N PRO A 352 -1.25 -2.61 18.90
CA PRO A 352 -2.22 -3.63 19.25
C PRO A 352 -3.55 -3.47 18.51
N ASP A 353 -3.82 -2.29 17.95
CA ASP A 353 -5.01 -1.97 17.20
C ASP A 353 -4.64 -1.13 15.97
N PRO A 354 -5.10 -1.49 14.75
CA PRO A 354 -4.93 -0.65 13.56
C PRO A 354 -5.40 0.80 13.75
N ALA A 355 -6.40 1.04 14.62
CA ALA A 355 -6.89 2.39 14.91
C ALA A 355 -5.82 3.30 15.55
N LEU A 356 -4.83 2.74 16.25
CA LEU A 356 -3.73 3.52 16.85
C LEU A 356 -2.75 4.06 15.81
N LEU A 357 -2.65 3.41 14.65
CA LEU A 357 -1.79 3.90 13.57
C LEU A 357 -2.22 5.30 13.15
N GLU A 358 -3.53 5.57 13.15
CA GLU A 358 -4.09 6.88 12.86
C GLU A 358 -3.60 7.94 13.85
N GLY A 359 -3.64 7.63 15.16
CA GLY A 359 -3.14 8.49 16.23
C GLY A 359 -1.62 8.73 16.16
N VAL A 360 -0.84 7.68 15.88
CA VAL A 360 0.62 7.79 15.72
C VAL A 360 0.97 8.67 14.52
N VAL A 361 0.30 8.47 13.39
CA VAL A 361 0.57 9.26 12.18
C VAL A 361 0.13 10.71 12.36
N LEU A 362 -0.98 10.97 13.05
CA LEU A 362 -1.37 12.33 13.46
C LEU A 362 -0.32 13.02 14.34
N ALA A 363 0.20 12.31 15.35
CA ALA A 363 1.24 12.84 16.23
C ALA A 363 2.52 13.20 15.47
N LEU A 364 2.96 12.31 14.59
CA LEU A 364 4.16 12.52 13.77
C LEU A 364 3.92 13.52 12.64
N GLY A 365 2.66 13.69 12.20
CA GLY A 365 2.22 14.70 11.26
C GLY A 365 2.63 16.11 11.63
N GLN A 366 2.75 16.39 12.93
CA GLN A 366 3.19 17.68 13.46
C GLN A 366 4.70 17.94 13.30
N LEU A 367 5.49 16.94 12.86
CA LEU A 367 6.94 17.08 12.64
C LEU A 367 7.26 17.59 11.24
N ARG A 368 8.16 18.59 11.15
CA ARG A 368 8.46 19.31 9.90
C ARG A 368 8.92 18.43 8.75
N ASP A 369 9.71 17.43 9.09
CA ASP A 369 10.38 16.55 8.15
C ASP A 369 9.72 15.18 8.02
N PHE A 370 8.54 15.02 8.61
CA PHE A 370 7.75 13.79 8.49
C PHE A 370 6.90 13.81 7.22
N ARG A 371 6.98 12.71 6.49
CA ARG A 371 6.14 12.41 5.32
C ARG A 371 5.47 11.07 5.53
N VAL A 372 4.21 10.99 5.19
CA VAL A 372 3.44 9.75 5.21
C VAL A 372 3.74 8.96 3.94
N ASP A 373 3.87 7.64 4.06
CA ASP A 373 4.02 6.76 2.90
C ASP A 373 2.65 6.44 2.29
N SER A 374 2.57 6.34 0.96
CA SER A 374 1.32 5.99 0.27
C SER A 374 0.69 4.67 0.76
N ALA A 375 1.51 3.72 1.21
CA ALA A 375 1.05 2.46 1.78
C ALA A 375 0.20 2.67 3.04
N PHE A 376 0.46 3.70 3.84
CA PHE A 376 -0.37 4.03 5.02
C PHE A 376 -1.84 4.25 4.65
N PHE A 377 -2.13 4.99 3.58
CA PHE A 377 -3.51 5.25 3.16
C PHE A 377 -4.24 3.98 2.75
N SER A 378 -3.50 2.99 2.24
CA SER A 378 -4.02 1.65 1.95
C SER A 378 -4.22 0.81 3.22
N LEU A 379 -3.34 0.96 4.21
CA LEU A 379 -3.36 0.27 5.50
C LEU A 379 -4.44 0.80 6.48
N ARG A 380 -5.03 1.98 6.22
CA ARG A 380 -6.15 2.54 7.03
C ARG A 380 -7.49 1.83 6.83
N LYS A 381 -7.60 0.90 5.89
CA LYS A 381 -8.85 0.17 5.65
C LYS A 381 -9.22 -0.65 6.89
N LYS A 382 -10.51 -0.69 7.25
CA LYS A 382 -11.04 -1.23 8.52
C LYS A 382 -10.59 -2.67 8.88
N ASP A 383 -10.13 -3.45 7.89
CA ASP A 383 -9.67 -4.83 8.06
C ASP A 383 -8.18 -5.05 7.68
N ALA A 384 -7.43 -3.97 7.42
CA ALA A 384 -6.04 -4.07 7.02
C ALA A 384 -5.14 -4.20 8.27
N ILE A 385 -4.25 -5.18 8.23
CA ILE A 385 -3.24 -5.37 9.26
C ILE A 385 -2.13 -4.35 8.99
N PRO A 386 -1.78 -3.46 9.94
CA PRO A 386 -0.75 -2.44 9.74
C PRO A 386 0.62 -3.11 9.71
N ILE A 387 1.02 -3.62 8.55
CA ILE A 387 2.33 -4.23 8.29
C ILE A 387 3.01 -3.41 7.20
N GLY A 388 4.13 -2.78 7.56
CA GLY A 388 4.98 -2.10 6.60
C GLY A 388 5.30 -0.67 6.99
N MET A 389 5.99 0.02 6.08
CA MET A 389 6.37 1.40 6.25
C MET A 389 5.13 2.29 6.14
N PHE A 390 4.91 3.16 7.12
CA PHE A 390 3.81 4.12 7.10
C PHE A 390 4.28 5.57 6.95
N GLY A 391 5.57 5.82 7.13
CA GLY A 391 6.12 7.16 6.97
C GLY A 391 7.64 7.20 7.02
N LYS A 392 8.16 8.37 6.68
CA LYS A 392 9.58 8.67 6.54
C LYS A 392 9.86 10.04 7.14
N LEU A 393 10.89 10.13 7.97
CA LEU A 393 11.37 11.37 8.56
C LEU A 393 12.72 11.74 7.95
N THR A 394 12.85 12.93 7.38
CA THR A 394 14.15 13.40 6.86
C THR A 394 15.01 13.95 8.00
N ILE A 395 16.23 13.45 8.13
CA ILE A 395 17.20 13.90 9.14
C ILE A 395 18.21 14.89 8.52
N GLY A 396 18.48 14.76 7.22
CA GLY A 396 19.40 15.62 6.48
C GLY A 396 19.49 15.20 5.01
N GLU A 397 20.43 15.79 4.26
CA GLU A 397 20.62 15.45 2.84
C GLU A 397 20.94 13.96 2.66
N GLY A 398 20.04 13.25 1.98
CA GLY A 398 20.17 11.81 1.72
C GLY A 398 19.99 10.89 2.93
N SER A 399 19.65 11.44 4.10
CA SER A 399 19.51 10.65 5.35
C SER A 399 18.11 10.69 5.93
N HIS A 400 17.57 9.52 6.28
CA HIS A 400 16.16 9.38 6.66
C HIS A 400 15.91 8.31 7.74
N LEU A 401 14.90 8.53 8.58
CA LEU A 401 14.29 7.47 9.40
C LEU A 401 13.05 6.93 8.69
N LEU A 402 13.04 5.64 8.41
CA LEU A 402 11.88 4.91 7.92
C LEU A 402 11.10 4.38 9.12
N LEU A 403 9.80 4.68 9.18
CA LEU A 403 8.92 4.28 10.28
C LEU A 403 8.01 3.14 9.82
N TYR A 404 8.10 2.02 10.52
CA TYR A 404 7.34 0.80 10.24
C TYR A 404 6.30 0.55 11.32
N ALA A 405 5.14 0.07 10.93
CA ALA A 405 4.13 -0.46 11.84
C ALA A 405 4.04 -1.97 11.68
N PHE A 406 3.91 -2.67 12.81
CA PHE A 406 3.60 -4.10 12.86
C PHE A 406 2.47 -4.39 13.84
N PRO A 407 1.66 -5.42 13.55
CA PRO A 407 0.62 -5.90 14.45
C PRO A 407 1.21 -6.69 15.60
N TYR A 408 0.36 -6.86 16.62
CA TYR A 408 0.67 -7.56 17.85
C TYR A 408 0.46 -9.08 17.71
N LEU A 409 1.21 -9.72 16.80
CA LEU A 409 1.03 -11.14 16.47
C LEU A 409 2.38 -11.86 16.40
N ARG A 410 2.70 -12.71 17.39
CA ARG A 410 3.92 -13.54 17.42
C ARG A 410 4.17 -14.35 16.13
N PRO A 411 3.15 -14.90 15.43
CA PRO A 411 3.36 -15.57 14.15
C PRO A 411 3.95 -14.68 13.05
N THR A 412 3.82 -13.36 13.18
CA THR A 412 4.40 -12.38 12.24
C THR A 412 5.81 -11.94 12.64
N SER A 413 6.36 -12.41 13.76
CA SER A 413 7.70 -12.02 14.22
C SER A 413 8.83 -12.27 13.22
N PRO A 414 8.82 -13.34 12.39
CA PRO A 414 9.82 -13.51 11.35
C PRO A 414 9.82 -12.39 10.29
N LEU A 415 8.65 -11.79 10.02
CA LEU A 415 8.54 -10.66 9.09
C LEU A 415 9.19 -9.39 9.63
N TRP A 416 9.22 -9.20 10.95
CA TRP A 416 9.84 -8.02 11.56
C TRP A 416 11.34 -7.99 11.25
N TYR A 417 12.02 -9.14 11.34
CA TYR A 417 13.44 -9.27 10.94
C TYR A 417 13.66 -9.15 9.44
N ALA A 418 12.74 -9.68 8.62
CA ALA A 418 12.88 -9.63 7.17
C ALA A 418 12.69 -8.20 6.62
N LEU A 419 11.73 -7.45 7.18
CA LEU A 419 11.41 -6.09 6.74
C LEU A 419 12.32 -5.05 7.40
N VAL A 420 12.71 -5.28 8.65
CA VAL A 420 13.56 -4.37 9.43
C VAL A 420 14.62 -5.20 10.17
N PRO A 421 15.73 -5.61 9.53
CA PRO A 421 16.73 -6.48 10.14
C PRO A 421 17.55 -5.81 11.25
N ARG A 422 17.63 -4.47 11.26
CA ARG A 422 18.38 -3.67 12.23
C ARG A 422 17.64 -2.37 12.57
N PRO A 423 16.61 -2.43 13.42
CA PRO A 423 15.93 -1.22 13.86
C PRO A 423 16.88 -0.37 14.73
N LEU A 424 16.84 0.95 14.59
CA LEU A 424 17.47 1.88 15.53
C LEU A 424 16.78 1.83 16.90
N GLY A 425 15.48 1.56 16.90
CA GLY A 425 14.70 1.38 18.10
C GLY A 425 13.27 0.95 17.82
N VAL A 426 12.57 0.64 18.89
CA VAL A 426 11.23 0.08 18.88
C VAL A 426 10.34 0.88 19.84
N VAL A 427 9.15 1.23 19.39
CA VAL A 427 8.06 1.77 20.21
C VAL A 427 6.98 0.70 20.27
N ALA A 428 6.62 0.23 21.45
CA ALA A 428 5.61 -0.79 21.65
C ALA A 428 4.41 -0.26 22.44
N PHE A 429 3.21 -0.42 21.90
CA PHE A 429 1.96 -0.10 22.59
C PHE A 429 1.34 -1.41 23.09
N LEU A 430 0.87 -1.43 24.34
CA LEU A 430 0.30 -2.62 24.98
C LEU A 430 -1.16 -2.42 25.36
N LYS A 431 -1.95 -3.50 25.27
CA LYS A 431 -3.39 -3.55 25.55
C LYS A 431 -3.69 -4.43 26.78
N ASP A 432 -4.85 -4.24 27.38
CA ASP A 432 -5.34 -4.76 28.67
C ASP A 432 -5.28 -6.30 28.91
N GLU A 433 -4.87 -7.15 27.95
CA GLU A 433 -4.75 -8.60 28.15
C GLU A 433 -3.30 -9.03 28.49
N VAL A 434 -3.06 -9.48 29.74
CA VAL A 434 -1.72 -9.83 30.29
C VAL A 434 -0.92 -10.80 29.41
N SER A 435 -1.55 -11.88 28.94
CA SER A 435 -0.86 -12.96 28.22
C SER A 435 -0.33 -12.47 26.88
N SER A 436 -1.18 -11.78 26.12
CA SER A 436 -0.76 -11.14 24.87
C SER A 436 0.34 -10.11 25.13
N SER A 437 0.15 -9.20 26.10
CA SER A 437 1.09 -8.11 26.42
C SER A 437 2.49 -8.61 26.82
N LEU A 438 2.57 -9.75 27.53
CA LEU A 438 3.84 -10.40 27.86
C LEU A 438 4.47 -11.07 26.62
N ASP A 439 3.69 -11.78 25.83
CA ASP A 439 4.18 -12.54 24.68
C ASP A 439 4.81 -11.65 23.61
N ALA A 440 4.27 -10.47 23.31
CA ALA A 440 4.94 -9.60 22.36
C ALA A 440 6.05 -8.74 22.96
N LEU A 441 6.08 -8.46 24.26
CA LEU A 441 7.33 -7.95 24.85
C LEU A 441 8.45 -8.98 24.79
N LEU A 442 8.13 -10.26 24.96
CA LEU A 442 9.09 -11.35 24.75
C LEU A 442 9.48 -11.45 23.27
N ALA A 443 8.53 -11.33 22.33
CA ALA A 443 8.83 -11.34 20.90
C ALA A 443 9.66 -10.12 20.47
N VAL A 444 9.38 -8.93 21.02
CA VAL A 444 10.19 -7.72 20.81
C VAL A 444 11.58 -7.89 21.42
N SER A 445 11.67 -8.48 22.62
CA SER A 445 12.95 -8.81 23.25
C SER A 445 13.75 -9.79 22.38
N GLU A 446 13.15 -10.86 21.86
CA GLU A 446 13.75 -11.79 20.91
C GLU A 446 14.18 -11.06 19.62
N TYR A 447 13.35 -10.14 19.13
CA TYR A 447 13.61 -9.30 17.95
C TYR A 447 14.84 -8.40 18.11
N THR A 448 15.01 -7.82 19.29
CA THR A 448 16.20 -7.03 19.64
C THR A 448 17.41 -7.87 20.07
N LYS A 449 17.25 -9.19 20.26
CA LYS A 449 18.30 -10.06 20.79
C LYS A 449 19.37 -10.32 19.71
N GLY A 450 20.52 -9.66 19.85
CA GLY A 450 21.66 -9.83 18.95
C GLY A 450 21.89 -8.69 17.94
N GLY A 451 21.14 -7.59 18.03
CA GLY A 451 21.43 -6.33 17.32
C GLY A 451 21.88 -5.21 18.26
N ASP A 452 22.42 -4.11 17.70
CA ASP A 452 22.71 -2.87 18.44
C ASP A 452 21.44 -2.14 18.92
N ALA A 453 20.29 -2.56 18.39
CA ALA A 453 18.96 -2.17 18.84
C ALA A 453 18.71 -2.68 20.26
N ARG A 454 18.69 -1.80 21.28
CA ARG A 454 18.14 -2.21 22.60
C ARG A 454 17.15 -1.23 23.21
N VAL A 455 16.62 -0.29 22.43
CA VAL A 455 15.66 0.67 22.98
C VAL A 455 14.25 0.26 22.56
N VAL A 456 13.56 -0.40 23.48
CA VAL A 456 12.12 -0.63 23.41
C VAL A 456 11.48 0.35 24.37
N LEU A 457 10.68 1.27 23.84
CA LEU A 457 9.85 2.14 24.64
C LEU A 457 8.43 1.58 24.67
N ALA A 458 8.02 1.04 25.82
CA ALA A 458 6.71 0.42 25.99
C ALA A 458 5.74 1.36 26.70
N VAL A 459 4.59 1.62 26.07
CA VAL A 459 3.50 2.47 26.58
C VAL A 459 2.25 1.62 26.82
N MET A 460 1.70 1.66 28.04
CA MET A 460 0.70 0.66 28.50
C MET A 460 -0.67 1.25 28.82
N GLY A 461 -1.73 0.66 28.23
CA GLY A 461 -3.14 0.92 28.54
C GLY A 461 -3.61 0.64 29.97
N ARG A 462 -4.93 0.78 30.22
CA ARG A 462 -5.55 1.16 31.49
C ARG A 462 -4.88 0.53 32.70
N SER A 463 -4.32 1.39 33.56
CA SER A 463 -3.64 1.12 34.84
C SER A 463 -3.19 -0.32 35.07
N PHE A 464 -1.88 -0.54 35.16
CA PHE A 464 -1.27 -1.83 35.53
C PHE A 464 -1.88 -2.48 36.80
N THR A 465 -2.55 -1.70 37.66
CA THR A 465 -3.30 -2.17 38.84
C THR A 465 -4.56 -2.99 38.49
N ASN A 466 -5.18 -2.77 37.32
CA ASN A 466 -6.38 -3.50 36.88
C ASN A 466 -6.04 -4.84 36.20
N PHE A 467 -4.76 -5.11 35.92
CA PHE A 467 -4.29 -6.39 35.38
C PHE A 467 -4.26 -7.51 36.44
N GLY A 468 -4.72 -7.26 37.67
CA GLY A 468 -4.64 -8.23 38.78
C GLY A 468 -3.21 -8.56 39.21
N LEU A 469 -2.23 -7.78 38.76
CA LEU A 469 -0.82 -7.96 39.07
C LEU A 469 -0.51 -7.26 40.39
N GLY A 470 -0.08 -8.02 41.40
CA GLY A 470 0.43 -7.45 42.64
C GLY A 470 1.64 -6.54 42.37
N GLU A 471 1.83 -5.55 43.23
CA GLU A 471 2.89 -4.51 43.13
C GLU A 471 4.30 -5.11 42.93
N ASN A 472 4.55 -6.29 43.49
CA ASN A 472 5.80 -7.04 43.32
C ASN A 472 6.00 -7.57 41.89
N THR A 473 4.94 -8.01 41.21
CA THR A 473 5.01 -8.50 39.84
C THR A 473 5.29 -7.37 38.85
N LEU A 474 4.72 -6.19 39.11
CA LEU A 474 4.98 -4.96 38.36
C LEU A 474 6.45 -4.53 38.50
N ARG A 475 6.99 -4.54 39.73
CA ARG A 475 8.42 -4.25 39.97
C ARG A 475 9.34 -5.28 39.31
N LEU A 476 9.01 -6.57 39.37
CA LEU A 476 9.79 -7.62 38.69
C LEU A 476 9.77 -7.46 37.18
N PHE A 477 8.63 -7.05 36.63
CA PHE A 477 8.46 -6.77 35.20
C PHE A 477 9.24 -5.52 34.77
N GLN A 478 9.13 -4.41 35.50
CA GLN A 478 9.94 -3.20 35.30
C GLN A 478 11.45 -3.51 35.32
N ASN A 479 11.91 -4.19 36.36
CA ASN A 479 13.30 -4.61 36.49
C ASN A 479 13.76 -5.51 35.33
N ARG A 480 12.87 -6.32 34.75
CA ARG A 480 13.19 -7.18 33.61
C ARG A 480 13.25 -6.39 32.31
N VAL A 481 12.36 -5.42 32.10
CA VAL A 481 12.37 -4.49 30.95
C VAL A 481 13.62 -3.61 30.99
N GLU A 482 13.97 -3.06 32.15
CA GLU A 482 15.19 -2.25 32.34
C GLU A 482 16.47 -3.06 32.09
N LYS A 483 16.53 -4.32 32.56
CA LYS A 483 17.65 -5.24 32.26
C LYS A 483 17.81 -5.56 30.77
N LEU A 484 16.75 -5.41 29.97
CA LEU A 484 16.79 -5.54 28.52
C LEU A 484 17.23 -4.24 27.83
N GLY A 485 17.56 -3.19 28.58
CA GLY A 485 17.95 -1.87 28.07
C GLY A 485 16.76 -1.02 27.60
N CYS A 486 15.54 -1.45 27.94
CA CYS A 486 14.28 -0.86 27.50
C CYS A 486 13.78 0.18 28.52
N PHE A 487 13.00 1.15 28.06
CA PHE A 487 12.37 2.16 28.91
C PHE A 487 10.85 1.92 28.98
N LEU A 488 10.31 1.81 30.19
CA LEU A 488 8.88 1.54 30.39
C LEU A 488 8.16 2.81 30.88
N LYS A 489 7.15 3.28 30.14
CA LYS A 489 6.24 4.35 30.58
C LYS A 489 4.83 3.77 30.72
N VAL A 490 4.23 3.87 31.90
CA VAL A 490 2.89 3.30 32.18
C VAL A 490 1.85 4.42 32.15
N GLN A 491 0.89 4.39 31.21
CA GLN A 491 -0.08 5.48 31.00
C GLN A 491 -1.26 5.05 30.12
N ASP A 492 -2.49 5.32 30.58
CA ASP A 492 -3.73 4.94 29.88
C ASP A 492 -3.68 5.24 28.37
N LEU A 493 -3.94 4.21 27.56
CA LEU A 493 -3.83 4.24 26.10
C LEU A 493 -4.80 5.25 25.47
N GLU A 494 -5.97 5.40 26.09
CA GLU A 494 -7.01 6.37 25.69
C GLU A 494 -6.68 7.82 26.07
N GLN A 495 -5.63 8.05 26.88
CA GLN A 495 -5.17 9.37 27.32
C GLN A 495 -3.85 9.80 26.67
N LEU A 496 -3.26 8.95 25.82
CA LEU A 496 -1.99 9.27 25.18
C LEU A 496 -2.13 10.45 24.24
N SER A 497 -1.46 11.54 24.60
CA SER A 497 -1.43 12.75 23.79
C SER A 497 -0.48 12.60 22.59
N PRO A 498 -0.72 13.32 21.48
CA PRO A 498 0.22 13.40 20.36
C PRO A 498 1.64 13.81 20.78
N GLU A 499 1.77 14.66 21.80
CA GLU A 499 3.05 15.09 22.34
C GLU A 499 3.83 13.93 22.97
N GLU A 500 3.14 13.03 23.68
CA GLU A 500 3.77 11.88 24.32
C GLU A 500 4.24 10.83 23.31
N ILE A 501 3.52 10.64 22.19
CA ILE A 501 3.95 9.76 21.09
C ILE A 501 5.22 10.34 20.43
N ARG A 502 5.29 11.66 20.28
CA ARG A 502 6.48 12.36 19.76
C ARG A 502 7.65 12.23 20.74
N ASP A 503 7.42 12.46 22.02
CA ASP A 503 8.44 12.38 23.06
C ASP A 503 8.98 10.95 23.20
N ALA A 504 8.11 9.95 23.08
CA ALA A 504 8.47 8.55 22.95
C ALA A 504 9.47 8.31 21.80
N LEU A 505 9.16 8.82 20.61
CA LEU A 505 10.05 8.70 19.44
C LEU A 505 11.38 9.43 19.65
N VAL A 506 11.34 10.65 20.20
CA VAL A 506 12.53 11.45 20.53
C VAL A 506 13.42 10.72 21.54
N GLN A 507 12.81 10.11 22.56
CA GLN A 507 13.52 9.36 23.58
C GLN A 507 14.19 8.11 23.01
N VAL A 508 13.52 7.39 22.09
CA VAL A 508 14.12 6.26 21.37
C VAL A 508 15.39 6.70 20.65
N VAL A 509 15.35 7.83 19.96
CA VAL A 509 16.52 8.33 19.22
C VAL A 509 17.62 8.85 20.15
N ARG A 510 17.29 9.62 21.20
CA ARG A 510 18.28 10.11 22.16
C ARG A 510 19.02 8.98 22.89
N GLN A 511 18.32 7.91 23.24
CA GLN A 511 18.96 6.74 23.85
C GLN A 511 19.88 6.00 22.88
N TYR A 512 19.49 5.93 21.59
CA TYR A 512 20.40 5.44 20.56
C TYR A 512 21.68 6.30 20.47
N LEU A 513 21.55 7.63 20.59
CA LEU A 513 22.68 8.57 20.55
C LEU A 513 23.61 8.52 21.78
N GLN A 514 23.07 8.27 22.97
CA GLN A 514 23.85 8.27 24.23
C GLN A 514 24.78 7.07 24.42
N ARG A 515 24.71 6.05 23.54
CA ARG A 515 25.64 4.92 23.61
C ARG A 515 26.99 5.30 23.03
N GLU A 516 28.08 5.05 23.75
CA GLU A 516 29.40 4.96 23.13
C GLU A 516 29.49 3.67 22.29
N PRO A 517 30.28 3.68 21.19
CA PRO A 517 30.37 2.57 20.22
C PRO A 517 30.80 1.23 20.83
#